data_AF-A0A1G6JLW2-F1
#
_entry.id   AF-A0A1G6JLW2-F1
#
_cell.length_a   1.000
_cell.length_b   1.000
_cell.length_c   1.000
_cell.angle_alpha   90.00
_cell.angle_beta   90.00
_cell.angle_gamma   90.00
#
_symmetry.space_group_name_H-M   'P 1'
#
loop_
_entity.id
_entity.type
_entity.pdbx_description
1 polymer ?
#
loop_
_entity_poly.entity_id
_entity_poly.type
_entity_poly.pdbx_seq_one_letter_code
_entity_poly.pdbx_strand_id
1 'polypeptide(L)'
;METVIYAVILLGLLGLLAGTFLAFAAKKFEVKENSRKIITEIVLPGINCGACGYPGCSAFAKGFINGEVDKNGCVPGKRQGVPEKLELISKMSDEELNELYESASEEESKIKEELEKKL
;
A
#
# COMPACT_ATOMS: atom_id res chain seq x y z
N MET A 1 -0.29 -38.96 33.05
CA MET A 1 -0.70 -39.08 31.63
C MET A 1 -1.98 -38.30 31.38
N GLU A 2 -3.03 -38.50 32.19
CA GLU A 2 -4.29 -37.72 32.13
C GLU A 2 -4.11 -36.19 32.08
N THR A 3 -3.30 -35.61 32.97
CA THR A 3 -3.03 -34.17 33.02
C THR A 3 -2.37 -33.62 31.75
N VAL A 4 -1.50 -34.41 31.11
CA VAL A 4 -0.84 -34.03 29.87
C VAL A 4 -1.85 -34.01 28.72
N ILE A 5 -2.74 -34.99 28.66
CA ILE A 5 -3.80 -35.07 27.65
C ILE A 5 -4.75 -33.87 27.78
N TYR A 6 -5.18 -33.53 29.00
CA TYR A 6 -6.03 -32.36 29.23
C TYR A 6 -5.35 -31.04 28.86
N ALA A 7 -4.06 -30.89 29.16
CA ALA A 7 -3.30 -29.69 28.78
C ALA A 7 -3.22 -29.53 27.25
N VAL A 8 -2.97 -30.63 26.52
CA VAL A 8 -2.92 -30.62 25.05
C VAL A 8 -4.28 -30.26 24.46
N ILE A 9 -5.37 -30.83 24.97
CA ILE A 9 -6.72 -30.53 24.50
C ILE A 9 -7.07 -29.06 24.76
N LEU A 10 -6.76 -28.53 25.95
CA LEU A 10 -7.04 -27.15 26.32
C LEU A 10 -6.28 -26.16 25.42
N LEU A 11 -4.98 -26.38 25.22
CA LEU A 11 -4.15 -25.53 24.36
C LEU A 11 -4.60 -25.63 22.89
N GLY A 12 -4.96 -26.82 22.42
CA GLY A 12 -5.50 -27.02 21.08
C GLY A 12 -6.81 -26.25 20.85
N LEU A 13 -7.74 -26.31 21.80
CA LEU A 13 -9.00 -25.56 21.74
C LEU A 13 -8.78 -24.05 21.76
N LEU A 14 -7.91 -23.56 22.64
CA LEU A 14 -7.57 -22.14 22.71
C LEU A 14 -6.90 -21.65 21.42
N GLY A 15 -5.98 -22.44 20.87
CA GLY A 15 -5.32 -22.12 19.59
C GLY A 15 -6.31 -22.07 18.43
N LEU A 16 -7.25 -23.02 18.37
CA LEU A 16 -8.27 -23.04 17.33
C LEU A 16 -9.26 -21.87 17.46
N LEU A 17 -9.71 -21.56 18.68
CA LEU A 17 -10.57 -20.41 18.95
C LEU A 17 -9.87 -19.08 18.61
N ALA A 18 -8.64 -18.88 19.07
CA ALA A 18 -7.87 -17.68 18.78
C ALA A 18 -7.59 -17.55 17.27
N GLY A 19 -7.15 -18.63 16.62
CA GLY A 19 -6.82 -18.62 15.20
C GLY A 19 -8.04 -18.33 14.32
N THR A 20 -9.18 -18.95 14.59
CA THR A 20 -10.42 -18.67 13.86
C THR A 20 -10.92 -17.25 14.09
N PHE A 21 -10.83 -16.74 15.32
CA PHE A 21 -11.17 -15.36 15.63
C PHE A 21 -10.28 -14.36 14.88
N LEU A 22 -8.97 -14.57 14.88
CA LEU A 22 -8.00 -13.76 14.14
C LEU A 22 -8.26 -13.79 12.63
N ALA A 23 -8.51 -14.96 12.05
CA ALA A 23 -8.82 -15.10 10.63
C ALA A 23 -10.12 -14.37 10.25
N PHE A 24 -11.15 -14.45 11.10
CA PHE A 24 -12.38 -13.69 10.91
C PHE A 24 -12.15 -12.18 11.00
N ALA A 25 -11.38 -11.73 12.01
CA ALA A 25 -11.04 -10.32 12.16
C ALA A 25 -10.26 -9.80 10.95
N ALA A 26 -9.26 -10.55 10.47
CA ALA A 26 -8.46 -10.17 9.30
C ALA A 26 -9.34 -9.95 8.06
N LYS A 27 -10.29 -10.86 7.79
CA LYS A 27 -11.21 -10.73 6.65
C LYS A 27 -12.28 -9.67 6.86
N LYS A 28 -12.74 -9.46 8.09
CA LYS A 28 -13.82 -8.50 8.39
C LYS A 28 -13.31 -7.05 8.44
N PHE A 29 -12.08 -6.86 8.90
CA PHE A 29 -11.42 -5.55 9.01
C PHE A 29 -10.40 -5.32 7.90
N GLU A 30 -10.49 -6.08 6.82
CA GLU A 30 -9.73 -5.85 5.60
C GLU A 30 -10.02 -4.43 5.11
N VAL A 31 -9.02 -3.56 5.23
CA VAL A 31 -9.12 -2.18 4.78
C VAL A 31 -8.97 -2.23 3.26
N LYS A 32 -10.01 -1.80 2.54
CA LYS A 32 -9.89 -1.51 1.10
C LYS A 32 -8.91 -0.35 0.96
N GLU A 33 -7.64 -0.67 0.75
CA GLU A 33 -6.64 0.35 0.50
C GLU A 33 -6.93 0.99 -0.86
N ASN A 34 -6.87 2.31 -0.89
CA ASN A 34 -7.06 3.04 -2.13
C ASN A 34 -5.82 2.82 -2.99
N SER A 35 -5.92 1.97 -4.01
CA SER A 35 -4.82 1.60 -4.92
C SER A 35 -4.13 2.84 -5.49
N ARG A 36 -4.87 3.92 -5.77
CA ARG A 36 -4.29 5.20 -6.19
C ARG A 36 -3.33 5.74 -5.16
N LYS A 37 -3.66 5.71 -3.87
CA LYS A 37 -2.77 6.15 -2.78
C LYS A 37 -1.51 5.30 -2.71
N ILE A 38 -1.66 3.98 -2.72
CA ILE A 38 -0.54 3.04 -2.63
C ILE A 38 0.41 3.25 -3.83
N ILE A 39 -0.13 3.24 -5.04
CA ILE A 39 0.66 3.42 -6.27
C ILE A 39 1.34 4.79 -6.29
N THR A 40 0.64 5.85 -5.86
CA THR A 40 1.21 7.19 -5.74
C THR A 40 2.35 7.23 -4.71
N GLU A 41 2.25 6.49 -3.61
CA GLU A 41 3.31 6.40 -2.61
C GLU A 41 4.52 5.60 -3.13
N ILE A 42 4.29 4.49 -3.83
CA ILE A 42 5.30 3.61 -4.40
C ILE A 42 6.23 4.35 -5.38
N VAL A 43 5.69 5.28 -6.18
CA VAL A 43 6.51 6.05 -7.13
C VAL A 43 7.36 7.11 -6.46
N LEU A 44 7.13 7.44 -5.19
CA LEU A 44 7.93 8.41 -4.46
C LEU A 44 9.26 7.79 -3.98
N PRO A 45 10.27 8.61 -3.65
CA PRO A 45 11.57 8.10 -3.20
C PRO A 45 11.56 7.39 -1.84
N GLY A 46 10.47 7.46 -1.06
CA GLY A 46 10.35 6.83 0.26
C GLY A 46 11.25 7.40 1.37
N ILE A 47 12.04 8.43 1.10
CA ILE A 47 13.04 8.96 2.05
C ILE A 47 12.45 9.84 3.17
N ASN A 48 11.16 10.19 3.11
CA ASN A 48 10.45 10.97 4.14
C ASN A 48 11.18 12.26 4.59
N CYS A 49 11.83 12.97 3.67
CA CYS A 49 12.68 14.13 3.99
C CYS A 49 11.94 15.42 4.36
N GLY A 50 10.63 15.50 4.15
CA GLY A 50 9.83 16.69 4.48
C GLY A 50 10.01 17.92 3.59
N ALA A 51 10.86 17.87 2.55
CA ALA A 51 11.15 19.02 1.68
C ALA A 51 9.91 19.56 0.91
N CYS A 52 8.86 18.76 0.79
CA CYS A 52 7.59 19.13 0.18
C CYS A 52 6.58 19.75 1.17
N GLY A 53 6.93 19.89 2.45
CA GLY A 53 6.03 20.43 3.49
C GLY A 53 5.09 19.41 4.14
N TYR A 54 5.16 18.13 3.73
CA TYR A 54 4.39 17.03 4.33
C TYR A 54 5.27 16.18 5.25
N PRO A 55 4.71 15.56 6.31
CA PRO A 55 5.47 14.77 7.29
C PRO A 55 6.06 13.46 6.73
N GLY A 56 5.69 13.05 5.52
CA GLY A 56 6.21 11.86 4.86
C GLY A 56 5.68 11.68 3.43
N CYS A 57 6.23 10.70 2.72
CA CYS A 57 5.85 10.34 1.35
C CYS A 57 4.37 9.91 1.26
N SER A 58 3.88 9.11 2.21
CA SER A 58 2.45 8.75 2.28
C SER A 58 1.53 9.96 2.41
N ALA A 59 1.94 10.95 3.23
CA ALA A 59 1.17 12.16 3.44
C ALA A 59 1.18 13.06 2.19
N PHE A 60 2.33 13.16 1.51
CA PHE A 60 2.42 13.82 0.21
C PHE A 60 1.54 13.15 -0.84
N ALA A 61 1.57 11.82 -0.94
CA ALA A 61 0.75 11.06 -1.88
C ALA A 61 -0.75 11.34 -1.66
N LYS A 62 -1.19 11.38 -0.39
CA LYS A 62 -2.56 11.75 -0.04
C LYS A 62 -2.89 13.20 -0.43
N GLY A 63 -2.01 14.15 -0.13
CA GLY A 63 -2.18 15.55 -0.54
C GLY A 63 -2.25 15.71 -2.05
N PHE A 64 -1.46 14.93 -2.80
CA PHE A 64 -1.46 14.97 -4.27
C PHE A 64 -2.80 14.48 -4.84
N ILE A 65 -3.31 13.36 -4.32
CA ILE A 65 -4.61 12.80 -4.72
C ILE A 65 -5.76 13.77 -4.39
N ASN A 66 -5.66 14.49 -3.28
CA ASN A 66 -6.64 15.50 -2.91
C ASN A 66 -6.52 16.81 -3.71
N GLY A 67 -5.51 16.95 -4.58
CA GLY A 67 -5.24 18.19 -5.32
C GLY A 67 -4.64 19.31 -4.47
N GLU A 68 -4.13 19.00 -3.27
CA GLU A 68 -3.52 19.96 -2.34
C GLU A 68 -2.06 20.28 -2.68
N VAL A 69 -1.40 19.45 -3.49
CA VAL A 69 -0.01 19.63 -3.92
C VAL A 69 0.19 19.25 -5.38
N ASP A 70 1.07 19.98 -6.06
CA ASP A 70 1.41 19.74 -7.46
C ASP A 70 2.36 18.54 -7.64
N LYS A 71 2.34 17.92 -8.83
CA LYS A 71 3.25 16.82 -9.21
C LYS A 71 4.74 17.16 -9.06
N ASN A 72 5.10 18.44 -9.15
CA ASN A 72 6.47 18.92 -8.97
C ASN A 72 6.87 19.14 -7.51
N GLY A 73 5.97 18.89 -6.55
CA GLY A 73 6.20 19.15 -5.13
C GLY A 73 7.28 18.25 -4.51
N CYS A 74 7.50 17.04 -5.05
CA CYS A 74 8.57 16.16 -4.58
C CYS A 74 9.94 16.56 -5.17
N VAL A 75 10.59 17.55 -4.56
CA VAL A 75 11.93 18.04 -4.97
C VAL A 75 12.97 16.92 -5.16
N PRO A 76 13.19 15.99 -4.21
CA PRO A 76 14.21 14.94 -4.38
C PRO A 76 13.82 13.90 -5.45
N GLY A 77 12.54 13.75 -5.76
CA GLY A 77 12.03 12.81 -6.75
C GLY A 77 12.12 13.30 -8.19
N LYS A 78 12.36 14.60 -8.43
CA LYS A 78 12.37 15.18 -9.78
C LYS A 78 13.32 14.47 -10.74
N ARG A 79 14.54 14.17 -10.32
CA ARG A 79 15.54 13.48 -11.16
C ARG A 79 15.24 12.00 -11.38
N GLN A 80 14.29 11.43 -10.64
CA GLN A 80 13.89 10.03 -10.72
C GLN A 80 12.62 9.83 -11.56
N GLY A 81 12.13 10.89 -12.22
CA GLY A 81 10.92 10.83 -13.04
C GLY A 81 9.61 10.84 -12.24
N VAL A 82 9.64 11.31 -10.97
CA VAL A 82 8.44 11.33 -10.12
C VAL A 82 7.32 12.22 -10.69
N PRO A 83 7.58 13.45 -11.19
CA PRO A 83 6.52 14.27 -11.78
C PRO A 83 5.77 13.60 -12.94
N GLU A 84 6.49 12.89 -13.81
CA GLU A 84 5.96 12.16 -14.95
C GLU A 84 5.12 10.96 -14.49
N LYS A 85 5.62 10.20 -13.51
CA LYS A 85 4.88 9.08 -12.87
C LYS A 85 3.58 9.57 -12.21
N LEU A 86 3.64 10.68 -11.47
CA LEU A 86 2.46 11.28 -10.83
C LEU A 86 1.45 11.80 -11.85
N GLU A 87 1.91 12.37 -12.96
CA GLU A 87 1.03 12.79 -14.05
C GLU A 87 0.33 11.60 -14.71
N LEU A 88 1.07 10.51 -14.98
CA LEU A 88 0.48 9.28 -15.50
C LEU A 88 -0.63 8.76 -14.58
N ILE A 89 -0.34 8.62 -13.28
CA ILE A 89 -1.30 8.16 -12.27
C ILE A 89 -2.54 9.08 -12.21
N SER A 90 -2.35 10.40 -12.34
CA SER A 90 -3.48 11.36 -12.33
C SER A 90 -4.44 11.20 -13.52
N LYS A 91 -3.99 10.62 -14.63
CA LYS A 91 -4.79 10.39 -15.84
C LYS A 91 -5.49 9.03 -15.86
N MET A 92 -5.02 8.08 -15.06
CA MET A 92 -5.61 6.73 -14.97
C MET A 92 -6.91 6.74 -14.16
N SER A 93 -7.89 5.91 -14.57
CA SER A 93 -9.10 5.67 -13.79
C SER A 93 -8.81 4.81 -12.55
N ASP A 94 -9.74 4.82 -11.58
CA ASP A 94 -9.60 3.97 -10.39
C ASP A 94 -9.66 2.48 -10.75
N GLU A 95 -10.43 2.08 -11.78
CA GLU A 95 -10.43 0.71 -12.29
C GLU A 95 -9.06 0.31 -12.86
N GLU A 96 -8.44 1.15 -13.68
CA GLU A 96 -7.12 0.86 -14.27
C GLU A 96 -6.03 0.72 -13.21
N LEU A 97 -6.12 1.51 -12.14
CA LEU A 97 -5.19 1.45 -11.01
C LEU A 97 -5.41 0.20 -10.15
N ASN A 98 -6.65 -0.25 -9.99
CA ASN A 98 -6.95 -1.50 -9.29
C ASN A 98 -6.47 -2.71 -10.09
N GLU A 99 -6.71 -2.73 -11.41
CA GLU A 99 -6.21 -3.80 -12.28
C GLU A 99 -4.68 -3.89 -12.23
N LEU A 100 -3.98 -2.76 -12.27
CA LEU A 100 -2.52 -2.68 -12.14
C LEU A 100 -2.03 -3.21 -10.78
N TYR A 101 -2.73 -2.85 -9.71
CA TYR A 101 -2.37 -3.26 -8.35
C TYR A 101 -2.55 -4.78 -8.16
N GLU A 102 -3.65 -5.32 -8.67
CA GLU A 102 -3.95 -6.76 -8.64
C GLU A 102 -3.04 -7.56 -9.58
N SER A 103 -2.78 -7.09 -10.81
CA SER A 103 -1.91 -7.77 -11.79
C SER A 103 -0.48 -7.88 -11.28
N ALA A 104 -0.02 -6.87 -10.55
CA ALA A 104 1.29 -6.86 -9.93
C ALA A 104 1.38 -7.72 -8.65
N SER A 105 0.31 -8.43 -8.26
CA SER A 105 0.25 -9.22 -7.02
C SER A 105 0.62 -8.40 -5.78
N GLU A 106 0.29 -7.11 -5.77
CA GLU A 106 0.61 -6.19 -4.67
C GLU A 106 2.13 -6.00 -4.42
N GLU A 107 2.99 -6.42 -5.36
CA GLU A 107 4.44 -6.26 -5.24
C GLU A 107 4.91 -4.89 -5.81
N GLU A 108 5.53 -4.08 -4.96
CA GLU A 108 6.01 -2.73 -5.36
C GLU A 108 6.95 -2.73 -6.57
N SER A 109 7.80 -3.74 -6.71
CA SER A 109 8.76 -3.87 -7.82
C SER A 109 8.07 -4.05 -9.16
N LYS A 110 7.05 -4.92 -9.21
CA LYS A 110 6.26 -5.18 -10.41
C LYS A 110 5.40 -3.98 -10.78
N ILE A 111 4.81 -3.30 -9.79
CA ILE A 111 4.06 -2.05 -10.00
C ILE A 111 4.95 -0.99 -10.66
N LYS A 112 6.19 -0.81 -10.17
CA LYS A 112 7.16 0.13 -10.77
C LYS A 112 7.51 -0.25 -12.21
N GLU A 113 7.74 -1.54 -12.48
CA GLU A 113 8.06 -2.02 -13.82
C GLU A 113 6.89 -1.82 -14.81
N GLU A 114 5.66 -2.10 -14.41
CA GLU A 114 4.47 -1.90 -15.25
C GLU A 114 4.18 -0.41 -15.50
N LEU A 115 4.42 0.45 -14.52
CA LEU A 115 4.36 1.90 -14.71
C LEU A 115 5.44 2.40 -15.67
N GLU A 116 6.65 1.86 -15.58
CA GLU A 116 7.75 2.22 -16.50
C GLU A 116 7.48 1.77 -17.93
N LYS A 117 6.74 0.68 -18.14
CA LYS A 117 6.28 0.27 -19.48
C LYS A 117 5.25 1.22 -20.10
N LYS A 118 4.59 2.04 -19.27
CA LYS A 118 3.52 2.98 -19.68
C LYS A 118 4.01 4.43 -19.83
N LEU A 119 5.25 4.72 -19.44
CA LEU A 119 5.93 6.01 -19.61
C LEU A 119 6.60 6.11 -20.99
#